data_AF-A0A1U7XRD0-F1
#
_entry.id   AF-A0A1U7XRD0-F1
#
_cell.length_a   1.000
_cell.length_b   1.000
_cell.length_c   1.000
_cell.angle_alpha   90.00
_cell.angle_beta   90.00
_cell.angle_gamma   90.00
#
_symmetry.space_group_name_H-M   'P 1'
#
loop_
_entity.id
_entity.type
_entity.pdbx_description
1 polymer ?
#
loop_
_entity_poly.entity_id
_entity_poly.type
_entity_poly.pdbx_seq_one_letter_code
_entity_poly.pdbx_strand_id
1 'polypeptide(L)' 'MQTYLGIQIFRFYFKCTKCSVEITYKTDPKNSDYTVESGATRNFEPWRGQDEEMEKEKQKRDAEEMGDAMKSLENRTLDS' A
#
# COMPACT_ATOMS: atom_id res chain seq x y z
N MET A 1 -12.82 4.02 -19.94
CA MET A 1 -12.58 4.61 -18.60
C MET A 1 -12.22 3.47 -17.67
N GLN A 2 -11.17 3.61 -16.86
CA GLN A 2 -10.75 2.56 -15.93
C GLN A 2 -11.50 2.77 -14.62
N THR A 3 -12.18 1.73 -14.14
CA THR A 3 -12.94 1.75 -12.90
C THR A 3 -12.49 0.61 -12.01
N TYR A 4 -12.43 0.85 -10.71
CA TYR A 4 -12.15 -0.15 -9.70
C TYR A 4 -13.34 -0.21 -8.75
N LEU A 5 -14.05 -1.35 -8.72
CA LEU A 5 -15.26 -1.54 -7.91
C LEU A 5 -16.31 -0.42 -8.08
N GLY A 6 -16.40 0.17 -9.27
CA GLY A 6 -17.32 1.28 -9.57
C GLY A 6 -16.75 2.68 -9.29
N ILE A 7 -15.59 2.80 -8.64
CA ILE A 7 -14.89 4.07 -8.43
C ILE A 7 -14.10 4.41 -9.69
N GLN A 8 -14.20 5.66 -10.15
CA GLN A 8 -13.46 6.12 -11.33
C GLN A 8 -11.98 6.33 -11.02
N ILE A 9 -11.11 5.81 -11.89
CA ILE A 9 -9.67 6.06 -11.83
C ILE A 9 -9.37 7.28 -12.68
N PHE A 10 -8.84 8.31 -12.04
CA PHE A 10 -8.41 9.55 -12.68
C PHE A 10 -6.92 9.48 -12.98
N ARG A 11 -6.56 10.04 -14.13
CA ARG A 11 -5.16 10.22 -14.52
C ARG A 11 -4.88 11.71 -14.59
N PHE A 12 -3.86 12.13 -13.85
CA PHE A 12 -3.43 13.51 -13.78
C PHE A 12 -2.13 13.70 -14.55
N TYR A 13 -2.02 14.85 -15.17
CA TYR A 13 -0.86 15.25 -15.95
C TYR A 13 -0.34 16.55 -15.38
N PHE A 14 0.95 16.57 -15.05
CA PHE A 14 1.64 17.78 -14.61
C PHE A 14 2.97 17.91 -15.32
N LYS A 15 3.46 19.14 -15.42
CA LYS A 15 4.77 19.42 -16.02
C LYS A 15 5.75 19.77 -14.93
N CYS A 16 6.95 19.20 -15.00
CA CYS A 16 8.02 19.61 -14.10
C CYS A 16 8.44 21.06 -14.37
N THR A 17 8.61 21.85 -13.31
CA THR A 17 9.02 23.26 -13.41
C THR A 17 10.46 23.45 -13.93
N LYS A 18 11.32 22.43 -13.80
CA LYS A 18 12.73 22.51 -14.20
C LYS A 18 13.01 21.92 -15.58
N CYS A 19 12.50 20.71 -15.87
CA CYS A 19 12.82 19.99 -17.11
C CYS A 19 11.64 19.93 -18.09
N SER A 20 10.48 20.50 -17.74
CA SER A 20 9.25 20.49 -18.57
C SER A 20 8.78 19.10 -19.02
N VAL A 21 9.31 18.04 -18.40
CA VAL A 21 8.86 16.67 -18.64
C VAL A 21 7.43 16.52 -18.12
N GLU A 22 6.62 15.78 -18.87
CA GLU A 22 5.31 15.38 -18.41
C GLU A 22 5.44 14.26 -17.38
N ILE A 23 4.76 14.45 -16.26
CA ILE A 23 4.69 13.48 -15.19
C ILE A 23 3.23 13.09 -15.04
N THR A 24 2.99 11.78 -14.98
CA THR A 24 1.66 11.20 -15.00
C THR A 24 1.49 10.29 -13.80
N TYR A 25 0.41 10.48 -13.04
CA TYR A 25 -0.02 9.55 -12.01
C TYR A 25 -1.51 9.24 -12.11
N LYS A 26 -1.88 8.07 -11.57
CA LYS A 26 -3.24 7.60 -11.46
C LYS A 26 -3.67 7.49 -10.00
N THR A 27 -4.96 7.65 -9.75
CA THR A 27 -5.55 7.27 -8.46
C THR A 27 -5.56 5.76 -8.28
N ASP A 28 -5.16 5.29 -7.10
CA ASP A 28 -5.30 3.91 -6.65
C ASP A 28 -6.34 3.86 -5.52
N PRO A 29 -7.62 3.56 -5.84
CA PRO A 29 -8.68 3.48 -4.85
C PRO A 29 -8.59 2.24 -3.94
N LYS A 30 -7.74 1.25 -4.24
CA LYS A 30 -7.53 0.09 -3.35
C LYS A 30 -6.71 0.48 -2.14
N ASN A 31 -5.66 1.27 -2.36
CA ASN A 31 -4.72 1.68 -1.31
C ASN A 31 -4.94 3.13 -0.83
N SER A 32 -5.98 3.82 -1.33
CA SER A 32 -6.23 5.24 -1.09
C SER A 32 -5.01 6.13 -1.40
N ASP A 33 -4.27 5.79 -2.46
CA ASP A 33 -2.98 6.41 -2.82
C ASP A 33 -2.93 6.77 -4.31
N TYR A 34 -1.77 7.24 -4.79
CA TYR A 34 -1.51 7.51 -6.19
C TYR A 34 -0.32 6.68 -6.70
N THR A 35 -0.48 6.12 -7.89
CA THR A 35 0.58 5.37 -8.57
C THR A 35 1.15 6.21 -9.71
N VAL A 36 2.48 6.37 -9.73
CA VAL A 36 3.19 7.09 -10.78
C VAL A 36 3.36 6.17 -12.00
N GLU A 37 2.98 6.65 -13.19
CA GLU A 37 3.19 5.92 -14.46
C GLU A 37 4.46 6.35 -15.18
N SER A 38 4.78 7.65 -15.20
CA SER A 38 5.87 8.20 -16.02
C SER A 38 6.38 9.51 -15.47
N GLY A 39 7.67 9.80 -15.68
CA GLY A 39 8.28 11.12 -15.46
C GLY A 39 8.73 11.43 -14.02
N ALA A 40 8.44 10.57 -13.05
CA ALA A 40 8.90 10.74 -11.67
C ALA A 40 9.09 9.40 -10.95
N THR A 41 9.83 9.46 -9.85
CA THR A 41 9.93 8.38 -8.86
C THR A 41 9.38 8.93 -7.54
N ARG A 42 8.63 8.11 -6.81
CA ARG A 42 8.18 8.48 -5.46
C ARG A 42 9.39 8.65 -4.54
N ASN A 43 9.30 9.59 -3.62
CA ASN A 43 10.27 9.67 -2.54
C ASN A 43 10.18 8.43 -1.65
N PHE A 44 11.32 7.96 -1.13
CA PHE A 44 11.34 6.86 -0.19
C PHE A 44 10.90 7.34 1.20
N GLU A 45 9.87 6.71 1.74
CA GLU A 45 9.25 7.03 3.01
C GLU A 45 9.51 5.85 3.98
N PRO A 46 10.45 5.97 4.96
CA PRO A 46 10.86 4.84 5.81
C PRO A 46 9.71 4.15 6.56
N TRP A 47 8.68 4.91 6.95
CA TRP A 47 7.50 4.38 7.63
C TRP A 47 6.68 3.44 6.76
N ARG A 48 6.63 3.65 5.43
CA ARG A 48 5.89 2.73 4.54
C ARG A 48 6.50 1.33 4.50
N GLY A 49 7.83 1.25 4.55
CA GLY A 49 8.51 -0.04 4.65
C GLY A 49 8.17 -0.76 5.97
N GLN A 50 8.03 -0.01 7.06
CA GLN A 50 7.63 -0.55 8.36
C GLN A 50 6.16 -1.02 8.36
N ASP A 51 5.24 -0.24 7.78
CA ASP A 51 3.84 -0.65 7.62
C ASP A 51 3.71 -1.94 6.78
N GLU A 52 4.44 -2.04 5.65
CA GLU A 52 4.44 -3.24 4.80
C GLU A 52 5.00 -4.48 5.51
N GLU A 53 6.01 -4.30 6.36
CA GLU A 53 6.59 -5.39 7.15
C GLU A 53 5.63 -5.83 8.26
N MET A 54 5.05 -4.88 8.98
CA MET A 54 4.06 -5.13 10.03
C MET A 54 2.80 -5.82 9.48
N GLU A 55 2.30 -5.41 8.31
CA GLU A 55 1.17 -6.09 7.67
C GLU A 55 1.50 -7.53 7.27
N LYS A 56 2.71 -7.79 6.78
CA LYS A 56 3.17 -9.15 6.45
C LYS A 56 3.32 -10.03 7.69
N GLU A 57 3.89 -9.49 8.76
CA GLU A 57 4.01 -10.19 10.05
C GLU A 57 2.63 -10.51 10.63
N LYS A 58 1.70 -9.56 10.56
CA LYS A 58 0.32 -9.75 11.01
C LYS A 58 -0.39 -10.82 10.19
N GLN A 59 -0.32 -10.77 8.85
CA GLN A 59 -0.91 -11.80 7.99
C GLN A 59 -0.33 -13.19 8.24
N LYS A 60 0.98 -13.29 8.49
CA LYS A 60 1.62 -14.55 8.83
C LYS A 60 1.13 -15.08 10.18
N ARG A 61 1.04 -14.21 11.18
CA ARG A 61 0.52 -14.55 12.51
C ARG A 61 -0.94 -15.01 12.44
N ASP A 62 -1.80 -14.26 11.73
CA ASP A 62 -3.21 -14.62 11.50
C ASP A 62 -3.34 -15.98 10.77
N ALA A 63 -2.50 -16.25 9.77
CA ALA A 63 -2.52 -17.53 9.05
C ALA A 63 -2.06 -18.72 9.92
N GLU A 64 -1.09 -18.51 10.81
CA GLU A 64 -0.63 -19.51 11.77
C GLU A 64 -1.64 -19.77 12.89
N GLU A 65 -2.45 -18.77 13.25
CA GLU A 65 -3.50 -18.84 14.26
C GLU A 65 -4.81 -19.45 13.72
N MET A 66 -5.10 -19.29 12.42
CA MET A 66 -6.33 -19.78 11.80
C MET A 66 -6.45 -21.31 11.82
N GLY A 67 -5.33 -22.04 11.98
CA GLY A 67 -5.30 -23.51 12.04
C GLY A 67 -5.20 -24.10 13.44
N ASP A 68 -4.89 -23.31 14.47
CA ASP A 68 -4.53 -23.85 15.79
C ASP A 68 -4.98 -22.91 16.93
N ALA A 69 -6.15 -23.20 17.51
CA ALA A 69 -6.77 -22.38 18.55
C ALA A 69 -5.95 -22.29 19.85
N MET A 70 -5.04 -23.25 20.12
CA MET A 70 -4.11 -23.15 21.25
C MET A 70 -3.03 -22.09 21.01
N LYS A 71 -2.53 -21.98 19.78
CA LYS A 71 -1.46 -21.04 19.42
C LYS A 71 -1.92 -19.57 19.55
N SER A 72 -3.19 -19.29 19.24
CA SER A 72 -3.80 -17.98 19.51
C SER A 72 -3.86 -17.63 21.00
N LEU A 73 -4.14 -18.61 21.85
CA LEU A 73 -4.19 -18.40 23.30
C LEU A 73 -2.79 -18.15 23.86
N GLU A 74 -1.78 -18.88 23.38
CA GLU A 74 -0.37 -18.70 23.75
C GLU A 74 0.16 -17.31 23.35
N ASN A 75 -0.10 -16.86 22.11
CA ASN A 75 0.30 -15.53 21.64
C ASN A 75 -0.31 -14.41 22.51
N ARG A 76 -1.60 -14.52 22.88
CA ARG A 76 -2.27 -13.54 23.76
C ARG A 76 -1.66 -13.45 25.16
N THR A 77 -1.16 -14.56 25.70
CA THR A 77 -0.49 -14.56 27.00
C THR A 77 0.93 -13.97 26.96
N LEU A 78 1.58 -13.99 25.80
CA LEU A 78 2.92 -13.42 25.60
C LEU A 78 2.90 -11.92 25.27
N ASP A 79 1.81 -11.42 24.68
CA ASP A 79 1.56 -9.99 24.40
C ASP A 79 1.04 -9.20 25.64
N SER A 80 0.83 -9.86 26.80
CA SER A 80 0.40 -9.25 28.08
C SER A 80 1.55 -8.83 28.99
#